data_AF-A0A3C2B1G0-F1
#
_entry.id   AF-A0A3C2B1G0-F1
#
_cell.length_a   1.000
_cell.length_b   1.000
_cell.length_c   1.000
_cell.angle_alpha   90.00
_cell.angle_beta   90.00
_cell.angle_gamma   90.00
#
_symmetry.space_group_name_H-M   'P 1'
#
loop_
_entity.id
_entity.type
_entity.pdbx_description
1 polymer ?
#
loop_
_entity_poly.entity_id
_entity_poly.type
_entity_poly.pdbx_seq_one_letter_code
_entity_poly.pdbx_strand_id
1 'polypeptide(L)' 'MPLQYPLSALESDEAWYVVVQGRAEDWLARFEKGPGFDAREWATAMAHTFNTRLLAQIEAPD' A
#
# COMPACT_ATOMS: atom_id res chain seq x y z
N MET A 1 7.08 -12.47 -12.90
CA MET A 1 7.20 -11.10 -13.47
C MET A 1 7.13 -10.11 -12.31
N PRO A 2 7.95 -9.05 -12.27
CA PRO A 2 7.73 -8.01 -11.26
C PRO A 2 6.36 -7.37 -11.48
N LEU A 3 5.66 -7.02 -10.39
CA LEU A 3 4.42 -6.24 -10.47
C LEU A 3 4.72 -4.98 -11.26
N GLN A 4 3.95 -4.75 -12.33
CA GLN A 4 4.17 -3.60 -13.21
C GLN A 4 3.98 -2.28 -12.45
N TYR A 5 3.17 -2.30 -11.38
CA TYR A 5 2.99 -1.20 -10.44
C TYR A 5 2.68 -1.74 -9.02
N PRO A 6 3.69 -1.95 -8.15
CA PRO A 6 3.44 -2.40 -6.78
C PRO A 6 2.84 -1.27 -5.93
N LEU A 7 2.12 -1.63 -4.88
CA LEU A 7 1.66 -0.67 -3.87
C LEU A 7 2.79 -0.31 -2.90
N SER A 8 2.79 0.93 -2.41
CA SER A 8 3.72 1.44 -1.41
C SER A 8 3.00 2.32 -0.40
N ALA A 9 3.56 2.40 0.81
CA ALA A 9 3.12 3.37 1.81
C ALA A 9 3.83 4.72 1.58
N LEU A 10 3.06 5.80 1.51
CA LEU A 10 3.55 7.17 1.35
C LEU A 10 3.14 8.02 2.55
N GLU A 11 4.09 8.70 3.16
CA GLU A 11 3.84 9.58 4.29
C GLU A 11 3.44 10.99 3.84
N SER A 12 2.47 11.58 4.55
CA SER A 12 2.23 13.03 4.60
C SER A 12 2.19 13.54 6.03
N ASP A 13 2.03 14.85 6.21
CA ASP A 13 1.92 15.47 7.54
C ASP A 13 0.77 14.90 8.37
N GLU A 14 -0.37 14.62 7.74
CA GLU A 14 -1.59 14.20 8.43
C GLU A 14 -1.85 12.69 8.41
N ALA A 15 -1.28 11.96 7.45
CA ALA A 15 -1.69 10.59 7.17
C ALA A 15 -0.59 9.75 6.51
N TRP A 16 -0.84 8.45 6.47
CA TRP A 16 -0.14 7.50 5.60
C TRP A 16 -1.09 7.02 4.51
N TYR A 17 -0.63 7.05 3.27
CA TYR A 17 -1.40 6.63 2.11
C TYR A 17 -0.87 5.30 1.59
N VAL A 18 -1.76 4.45 1.09
CA VAL A 18 -1.39 3.33 0.24
C VAL A 18 -1.55 3.80 -1.20
N VAL A 19 -0.44 3.91 -1.92
CA VAL A 19 -0.39 4.46 -3.27
C VAL A 19 0.19 3.46 -4.24
N VAL A 20 -0.11 3.64 -5.52
CA VAL A 20 0.63 2.98 -6.59
C VAL A 20 2.05 3.56 -6.63
N GLN A 21 3.08 2.72 -6.67
CA GLN A 21 4.47 3.19 -6.68
C GLN A 21 4.71 4.16 -7.83
N GLY A 22 5.18 5.36 -7.49
CA GLY A 22 5.44 6.43 -8.45
C GLY A 22 4.23 7.29 -8.83
N ARG A 23 3.05 7.07 -8.23
CA ARG A 23 1.83 7.87 -8.43
C ARG A 23 1.19 8.20 -7.10
N ALA A 24 1.62 9.29 -6.48
CA ALA A 24 1.15 9.70 -5.16
C ALA A 24 -0.33 10.14 -5.17
N GLU A 25 -0.80 10.64 -6.31
CA GLU A 25 -2.17 11.09 -6.56
C GLU A 25 -3.17 9.93 -6.65
N ASP A 26 -2.72 8.74 -7.04
CA ASP A 26 -3.53 7.51 -7.12
C ASP A 26 -3.46 6.75 -5.79
N TRP A 27 -4.02 7.35 -4.72
CA TRP A 27 -4.10 6.71 -3.41
C TRP A 27 -5.35 5.83 -3.27
N LEU A 28 -5.15 4.62 -2.75
CA LEU A 28 -6.18 3.61 -2.53
C LEU A 28 -6.80 3.68 -1.13
N ALA A 29 -5.98 4.04 -0.14
CA ALA A 29 -6.38 4.15 1.25
C ALA A 29 -5.59 5.27 1.93
N ARG A 30 -6.24 5.93 2.90
CA ARG A 30 -5.65 6.97 3.75
C ARG A 30 -5.83 6.56 5.21
N PHE A 31 -4.73 6.53 5.95
CA PHE A 31 -4.67 6.21 7.37
C PHE A 31 -4.26 7.47 8.13
N GLU A 32 -5.21 8.10 8.82
CA GLU A 32 -4.94 9.31 9.60
C GLU A 32 -4.00 9.02 10.77
N LYS A 33 -3.05 9.93 11.02
CA LYS A 33 -2.18 9.86 12.19
C LYS A 33 -3.00 10.26 13.42
N GLY A 34 -2.94 9.44 14.46
CA GLY A 34 -3.68 9.70 15.70
C GLY A 34 -3.12 8.93 16.89
N PRO A 35 -3.38 9.40 18.13
CA PRO A 35 -2.96 8.70 19.33
C PRO A 35 -3.59 7.31 19.39
N GLY A 36 -2.76 6.29 19.66
CA GLY A 36 -3.20 4.89 19.77
C GLY A 36 -3.40 4.17 18.45
N PHE A 37 -3.05 4.77 17.30
CA PHE A 37 -3.14 4.15 15.99
C PHE A 37 -1.87 4.36 15.17
N ASP A 38 -1.15 3.27 14.88
CA ASP A 38 0.07 3.31 14.06
C ASP A 38 -0.29 3.31 12.56
N ALA A 39 -0.61 4.50 12.04
CA ALA A 39 -0.96 4.68 10.63
C ALA A 39 0.11 4.16 9.66
N ARG A 40 1.39 4.22 10.05
CA ARG A 40 2.51 3.72 9.22
C ARG A 40 2.45 2.21 9.10
N GLU A 41 2.31 1.51 10.23
CA GLU A 41 2.23 0.06 10.27
C GLU A 41 1.07 -0.44 9.40
N TRP A 42 -0.11 0.16 9.57
CA TRP A 42 -1.30 -0.20 8.81
C TRP A 42 -1.14 0.01 7.30
N ALA A 43 -0.64 1.17 6.87
CA ALA A 43 -0.39 1.44 5.45
C ALA A 43 0.63 0.46 4.85
N THR A 44 1.72 0.18 5.59
CA THR A 44 2.78 -0.73 5.15
C THR A 44 2.28 -2.16 5.05
N ALA A 45 1.55 -2.64 6.06
CA ALA A 45 0.99 -3.99 6.09
C ALA A 45 -0.03 -4.21 4.97
N MET A 46 -0.88 -3.20 4.69
CA MET A 46 -1.83 -3.26 3.59
C MET A 46 -1.12 -3.36 2.24
N ALA A 47 -0.16 -2.48 1.96
CA ALA A 47 0.62 -2.51 0.72
C ALA A 47 1.33 -3.87 0.53
N HIS A 48 1.96 -4.39 1.59
CA HIS A 48 2.62 -5.70 1.56
C HIS A 48 1.64 -6.83 1.26
N THR A 49 0.52 -6.89 1.98
CA THR A 49 -0.48 -7.97 1.84
C THR A 49 -1.06 -8.01 0.43
N PHE A 50 -1.43 -6.86 -0.13
CA PHE A 50 -1.97 -6.78 -1.48
C PHE A 50 -0.94 -7.18 -2.53
N ASN A 51 0.29 -6.67 -2.44
CA ASN A 51 1.36 -7.04 -3.37
C ASN A 51 1.62 -8.55 -3.36
N THR A 52 1.68 -9.17 -2.18
CA THR A 52 1.89 -10.62 -2.05
C THR A 52 0.76 -11.42 -2.68
N ARG A 53 -0.51 -11.03 -2.44
CA ARG A 53 -1.67 -11.72 -3.04
C ARG A 53 -1.72 -11.55 -4.55
N LEU A 54 -1.44 -10.36 -5.06
CA LEU A 54 -1.43 -10.08 -6.49
C LEU A 54 -0.32 -10.86 -7.21
N LEU A 55 0.88 -10.93 -6.61
CA LEU A 55 1.97 -11.78 -7.12
C LEU A 55 1.54 -13.24 -7.18
N ALA A 56 0.94 -13.78 -6.12
CA ALA A 56 0.48 -15.16 -6.10
C ALA A 56 -0.55 -15.47 -7.22
N GLN A 57 -1.47 -14.54 -7.51
CA GLN A 57 -2.44 -14.68 -8.61
C GLN A 57 -1.79 -14.63 -9.99
N ILE A 58 -0.75 -13.81 -10.17
CA ILE A 58 -0.01 -13.74 -11.44
C ILE A 58 0.79 -15.02 -11.68
N GLU A 59 1.33 -15.63 -10.62
CA GLU A 59 2.14 -16.84 -10.70
C GLU A 59 1.31 -18.12 -10.82
N ALA A 60 0.06 -18.10 -10.34
CA ALA A 60 -0.92 -19.17 -10.47
C ALA A 60 -2.27 -18.60 -10.97
N PRO A 61 -2.35 -18.19 -12.24
CA PRO A 61 -3.62 -17.82 -12.83
C PRO A 61 -4.51 -19.07 -12.94
N ASP A 62 -5.75 -18.96 -12.46
CA ASP A 62 -6.77 -20.01 -12.64
C ASP A 62 -6.93 -20.42 -14.12
#